data_AF-B7RSV2-F1
#
_entry.id   AF-B7RSV2-F1
#
_cell.length_a   1.000
_cell.length_b   1.000
_cell.length_c   1.000
_cell.angle_alpha   90.00
_cell.angle_beta   90.00
_cell.angle_gamma   90.00
#
_symmetry.space_group_name_H-M   'P 1'
#
loop_
_entity.id
_entity.type
_entity.pdbx_description
1 polymer ?
#
loop_
_entity_poly.entity_id
_entity_poly.type
_entity_poly.pdbx_seq_one_letter_code
_entity_poly.pdbx_strand_id
1 'polypeptide(L)'
;MDFGAQGKLPFRDAQNGTGLIAVILGVRGSGCDYWGLALRGSGLTVRHIDESECQDKPEALQEYSLAAFELDGQTYQVPDLPALQGLATEMDSAASA
;
A
#
# COMPACT_ATOMS: atom_id res chain seq x y z
N MET A 1 -0.11 -12.09 4.24
CA MET A 1 0.24 -11.98 2.81
C MET A 1 1.39 -11.00 2.58
N ASP A 2 2.25 -11.27 1.60
CA ASP A 2 3.38 -10.45 1.21
C ASP A 2 3.34 -10.12 -0.29
N PHE A 3 2.81 -8.94 -0.63
CA PHE A 3 2.74 -8.44 -2.01
C PHE A 3 4.11 -8.17 -2.65
N GLY A 4 5.16 -8.09 -1.84
CA GLY A 4 6.53 -7.85 -2.28
C GLY A 4 7.43 -9.08 -2.12
N ALA A 5 6.89 -10.29 -2.00
CA ALA A 5 7.68 -11.51 -1.76
C ALA A 5 8.70 -11.79 -2.87
N GLN A 6 8.40 -11.38 -4.10
CA GLN A 6 9.31 -11.45 -5.24
C GLN A 6 10.20 -10.21 -5.39
N GLY A 7 9.99 -9.20 -4.54
CA GLY A 7 10.78 -7.97 -4.52
C GLY A 7 12.18 -8.22 -3.98
N LYS A 8 13.16 -7.48 -4.51
CA LYS A 8 14.57 -7.60 -4.09
C LYS A 8 14.86 -6.99 -2.71
N LEU A 9 13.93 -6.20 -2.17
CA LEU A 9 14.13 -5.44 -0.94
C LEU A 9 13.46 -6.13 0.25
N PRO A 10 14.18 -6.39 1.35
CA PRO A 10 13.60 -7.00 2.54
C PRO A 10 12.63 -6.03 3.24
N PHE A 11 11.63 -6.57 3.94
CA PHE A 11 10.74 -5.76 4.79
C PHE A 11 11.48 -5.08 5.95
N ARG A 12 12.46 -5.79 6.53
CA ARG A 12 13.28 -5.27 7.61
C ARG A 12 14.62 -4.80 7.04
N ASP A 13 15.05 -3.62 7.45
CA ASP A 13 16.46 -3.25 7.29
C ASP A 13 17.32 -4.25 8.10
N ALA A 14 18.34 -4.81 7.45
CA ALA A 14 19.27 -5.74 8.07
C ALA A 14 20.09 -5.09 9.20
N GLN A 15 20.29 -3.77 9.17
CA GLN A 15 21.12 -3.07 10.17
C GLN A 15 20.35 -2.72 11.44
N ASN A 16 19.07 -2.33 11.32
CA ASN A 16 18.27 -1.83 12.44
C ASN A 16 17.13 -2.76 12.86
N GLY A 17 16.83 -3.80 12.08
CA GLY A 17 15.75 -4.77 12.37
C GLY A 17 14.33 -4.18 12.31
N THR A 18 14.20 -2.90 11.96
CA THR A 18 12.94 -2.17 11.89
C THR A 18 12.41 -2.14 10.45
N GLY A 19 11.13 -2.46 10.29
CA GLY A 19 10.36 -2.18 9.07
C GLY A 19 9.38 -1.05 9.34
N LEU A 20 9.01 -0.27 8.32
CA LEU A 20 8.00 0.77 8.49
C LEU A 20 6.61 0.15 8.42
N ILE A 21 5.77 0.46 9.39
CA ILE A 21 4.35 0.09 9.36
C ILE A 21 3.54 1.38 9.24
N ALA A 22 2.79 1.51 8.15
CA ALA A 22 1.78 2.55 8.02
C ALA A 22 0.46 2.05 8.62
N VAL A 23 -0.12 2.82 9.55
CA VAL A 23 -1.44 2.52 10.12
C VAL A 23 -2.45 3.48 9.50
N ILE A 24 -3.42 2.94 8.77
CA ILE A 24 -4.44 3.71 8.07
C ILE A 24 -5.78 3.42 8.74
N LEU A 25 -6.45 4.46 9.21
CA LEU A 25 -7.74 4.31 9.87
C LEU A 25 -8.80 3.83 8.88
N GLY A 26 -9.62 2.90 9.35
CA GLY A 26 -10.78 2.40 8.64
C GLY A 26 -11.82 3.47 8.41
N VAL A 27 -12.58 3.34 7.33
CA VAL A 27 -13.81 4.12 7.16
C VAL A 27 -14.91 3.48 8.01
N ARG A 28 -15.60 4.30 8.80
CA ARG A 28 -16.66 3.82 9.69
C ARG A 28 -17.74 3.09 8.89
N GLY A 29 -18.06 1.87 9.31
CA GLY A 29 -19.07 1.02 8.66
C GLY A 29 -18.52 0.07 7.60
N SER A 30 -17.22 0.12 7.28
CA SER A 30 -16.56 -0.75 6.30
C SER A 30 -16.01 -2.05 6.89
N GLY A 31 -16.31 -2.37 8.15
CA GLY A 31 -15.96 -3.65 8.78
C GLY A 31 -14.50 -3.80 9.24
N CYS A 32 -13.68 -2.77 9.10
CA CYS A 32 -12.31 -2.74 9.63
C CYS A 32 -12.07 -1.39 10.33
N ASP A 33 -11.52 -1.42 11.55
CA ASP A 33 -11.22 -0.20 12.31
C ASP A 33 -9.91 0.46 11.85
N TYR A 34 -8.97 -0.34 11.36
CA TYR A 34 -7.69 0.11 10.82
C TYR A 34 -7.03 -0.97 9.96
N TRP A 35 -6.21 -0.52 9.00
CA TRP A 35 -5.27 -1.35 8.27
C TRP A 35 -3.84 -1.09 8.76
N GLY A 36 -3.09 -2.16 9.02
CA GLY A 36 -1.65 -2.11 9.24
C GLY A 36 -0.90 -2.59 8.00
N LEU A 37 -0.12 -1.71 7.39
CA LEU A 37 0.63 -1.99 6.17
C LEU A 37 2.12 -2.04 6.44
N ALA A 38 2.71 -3.22 6.25
CA ALA A 38 4.15 -3.43 6.27
C ALA A 38 4.76 -2.91 4.95
N LEU A 39 5.44 -1.76 5.01
CA LEU A 39 6.06 -1.13 3.84
C LEU A 39 7.49 -1.62 3.64
N ARG A 40 7.88 -1.79 2.37
CA ARG A 40 9.23 -2.17 1.96
C ARG A 40 9.82 -1.09 1.08
N GLY A 41 11.11 -0.86 1.24
CA GLY A 41 11.82 0.12 0.42
C GLY A 41 12.95 0.77 1.19
N SER A 42 13.89 1.34 0.45
CA SER A 42 14.83 2.32 0.99
C SER A 42 14.21 3.72 0.90
N GLY A 43 14.58 4.62 1.82
CA GLY A 43 14.14 6.01 1.77
C GLY A 43 12.64 6.21 2.01
N LEU A 44 11.99 5.31 2.77
CA LEU A 44 10.60 5.50 3.16
C LEU A 44 10.47 6.76 4.01
N THR A 45 9.62 7.68 3.57
CA THR A 45 9.40 8.96 4.23
C THR A 45 7.90 9.26 4.31
N VAL A 46 7.52 10.04 5.31
CA VAL A 46 6.20 10.64 5.39
C VAL A 46 6.34 12.08 4.95
N ARG A 47 5.61 12.45 3.90
CA ARG A 47 5.55 13.80 3.35
C ARG A 47 4.12 14.30 3.40
N HIS A 48 3.94 15.57 3.75
CA HIS A 48 2.69 16.27 3.51
C HIS A 48 2.63 16.68 2.03
N ILE A 49 1.54 16.35 1.36
CA ILE A 49 1.33 16.64 -0.06
C ILE A 49 0.07 17.50 -0.15
N ASP A 50 0.21 18.68 -0.74
CA ASP A 50 -0.92 19.55 -1.04
C ASP A 50 -1.62 19.09 -2.33
N GLU A 51 -2.94 19.25 -2.40
CA GLU A 51 -3.74 18.84 -3.57
C GLU A 51 -3.24 19.51 -4.86
N SER A 52 -2.76 20.75 -4.78
CA SER A 52 -2.21 21.48 -5.93
C SER A 52 -0.90 20.92 -6.48
N GLU A 53 -0.20 20.07 -5.71
CA GLU A 53 1.02 19.39 -6.16
C GLU A 53 0.71 18.11 -6.97
N CYS A 54 -0.53 17.61 -6.88
CA CYS A 54 -0.95 16.38 -7.53
C CYS A 54 -1.64 16.67 -8.87
N GLN A 55 -1.27 15.91 -9.89
CA GLN A 55 -2.03 15.85 -11.14
C GLN A 55 -2.67 14.48 -11.28
N ASP A 56 -4.00 14.41 -11.34
CA ASP A 56 -4.71 13.15 -11.57
C ASP A 56 -4.28 12.50 -12.89
N LYS A 57 -4.08 11.17 -12.86
CA LYS A 57 -3.71 10.32 -14.00
C LYS A 57 -4.60 9.08 -14.07
N PRO A 58 -5.93 9.22 -14.25
CA PRO A 58 -6.86 8.09 -14.27
C PRO A 58 -6.52 7.04 -15.35
N GLU A 59 -5.88 7.46 -16.44
CA GLU A 59 -5.40 6.58 -17.51
C GLU A 59 -4.25 5.63 -17.08
N ALA A 60 -3.56 5.95 -15.98
CA ALA A 60 -2.45 5.16 -15.44
C ALA A 60 -2.88 4.29 -14.24
N LEU A 61 -4.19 4.16 -13.99
CA LEU A 61 -4.73 3.37 -12.89
C LEU A 61 -4.40 1.88 -13.08
N GLN A 62 -3.83 1.27 -12.04
CA GLN A 62 -3.52 -0.16 -12.02
C GLN A 62 -4.56 -0.97 -11.25
N GLU A 63 -4.53 -2.29 -11.43
CA GLU A 63 -5.35 -3.22 -10.65
C GLU A 63 -5.09 -3.03 -9.14
N TYR A 64 -6.14 -3.18 -8.33
CA TYR A 64 -6.11 -2.98 -6.88
C TYR A 64 -5.70 -1.56 -6.44
N SER A 65 -5.90 -0.57 -7.30
CA SER A 65 -5.71 0.86 -6.99
C SER A 65 -7.02 1.62 -7.15
N LEU A 66 -7.28 2.58 -6.27
CA LEU A 66 -8.47 3.45 -6.30
C LEU A 66 -8.26 4.70 -7.16
N ALA A 67 -7.01 5.18 -7.23
CA ALA A 67 -6.64 6.36 -7.99
C ALA A 67 -5.16 6.29 -8.39
N ALA A 68 -4.80 7.07 -9.40
CA ALA A 68 -3.42 7.30 -9.81
C ALA A 68 -3.22 8.80 -10.02
N PHE A 69 -2.06 9.30 -9.60
CA PHE A 69 -1.69 10.71 -9.73
C PHE A 69 -0.20 10.84 -10.02
N GLU A 70 0.19 11.95 -10.62
CA GLU A 70 1.58 12.35 -10.81
C GLU A 70 1.96 13.40 -9.76
N LEU A 71 3.15 13.22 -9.18
CA LEU A 71 3.80 14.14 -8.27
C LEU A 71 5.29 14.15 -8.61
N ASP A 72 5.88 15.34 -8.77
CA ASP A 72 7.30 15.51 -9.12
C ASP A 72 7.74 14.68 -10.36
N GLY A 73 6.86 14.53 -11.35
CA GLY A 73 7.11 13.77 -12.59
C GLY A 73 7.07 12.25 -12.44
N GLN A 74 6.65 11.74 -11.28
CA GLN A 74 6.51 10.32 -10.99
C GLN A 74 5.04 9.97 -10.77
N THR A 75 4.58 8.87 -11.39
CA THR A 75 3.24 8.33 -11.14
C THR A 75 3.21 7.51 -9.86
N TYR A 76 2.21 7.80 -9.02
CA TYR A 76 1.89 7.11 -7.78
C TYR A 76 0.49 6.50 -7.86
N GLN A 77 0.27 5.42 -7.11
CA GLN A 77 -1.01 4.72 -7.02
C GLN A 77 -1.53 4.82 -5.58
N VAL A 78 -2.84 5.05 -5.43
CA VAL A 78 -3.54 4.97 -4.15
C VAL A 78 -4.11 3.54 -4.02
N PRO A 79 -3.60 2.72 -3.09
CA PRO A 79 -3.99 1.31 -3.00
C PRO A 79 -5.44 1.13 -2.50
N ASP A 80 -6.16 0.18 -3.11
CA ASP A 80 -7.47 -0.27 -2.64
C ASP A 80 -7.30 -1.30 -1.51
N LEU A 81 -7.24 -0.80 -0.27
CA LEU A 81 -6.99 -1.66 0.90
C LEU A 81 -8.10 -2.70 1.13
N PRO A 82 -9.40 -2.38 1.00
CA PRO A 82 -10.46 -3.38 1.04
C PRO A 82 -10.29 -4.50 0.02
N ALA A 83 -10.00 -4.17 -1.25
CA ALA A 83 -9.81 -5.19 -2.29
C ALA A 83 -8.57 -6.06 -2.01
N LEU A 84 -7.47 -5.44 -1.59
CA LEU A 84 -6.24 -6.15 -1.22
C LEU A 84 -6.44 -7.06 -0.01
N GLN A 85 -7.24 -6.65 0.97
CA GLN A 85 -7.60 -7.49 2.12
C GLN A 85 -8.48 -8.68 1.70
N GLY A 86 -9.44 -8.45 0.80
CA GLY A 86 -10.26 -9.52 0.23
C GLY A 86 -9.39 -10.60 -0.42
N LEU A 87 -8.47 -10.19 -1.30
CA LEU A 87 -7.52 -11.09 -1.94
C LEU A 87 -6.66 -11.87 -0.92
N ALA A 88 -6.19 -11.17 0.12
CA ALA A 88 -5.44 -11.82 1.20
C ALA A 88 -6.23 -12.91 1.92
N THR A 89 -7.51 -12.65 2.17
CA THR A 89 -8.40 -13.57 2.88
C THR A 89 -8.74 -14.80 2.03
N GLU A 90 -8.96 -14.61 0.72
CA GLU A 90 -9.24 -15.72 -0.20
C GLU A 90 -8.03 -16.65 -0.40
N MET A 91 -6.82 -16.10 -0.50
CA MET A 91 -5.60 -16.89 -0.65
C MET A 91 -5.21 -17.68 0.61
N ASP A 92 -5.40 -17.12 1.81
CA ASP A 92 -5.18 -17.86 3.07
C ASP A 92 -6.18 -19.02 3.23
N SER A 93 -7.40 -18.85 2.72
CA SER A 93 -8.42 -19.91 2.70
C SER A 93 -8.06 -21.03 1.72
N ALA A 94 -7.46 -20.70 0.57
CA ALA A 94 -7.00 -21.68 -0.42
C ALA A 94 -5.74 -22.45 0.00
N ALA A 95 -4.85 -21.84 0.80
CA ALA A 95 -3.66 -22.49 1.33
C ALA A 95 -3.94 -23.45 2.51
N SER A 96 -5.16 -23.38 3.08
CA SER A 96 -5.58 -24.17 4.24
C SER A 96 -6.56 -25.31 3.91
N ALA A 97 -6.80 -25.57 2.62
CA ALA A 97 -7.75 -26.56 2.10
C ALA A 97 -7.05 -27.79 1.48
#